data_AF-A0A536HHQ2-F1
#
_entry.id   AF-A0A536HHQ2-F1
#
_cell.length_a   1.000
_cell.length_b   1.000
_cell.length_c   1.000
_cell.angle_alpha   90.00
_cell.angle_beta   90.00
_cell.angle_gamma   90.00
#
_symmetry.space_group_name_H-M   'P 1'
#
loop_
_entity.id
_entity.type
_entity.pdbx_description
1 polymer ?
#
loop_
_entity_poly.entity_id
_entity_poly.type
_entity_poly.pdbx_seq_one_letter_code
_entity_poly.pdbx_strand_id
1 'polypeptide(L)'
;MRKPTLALLASMAAVLVSTTGASAVTSSRVSSGSPPGNTPQNHQNEPALALDAISPNILVAGSNDFVDEQACPRPLAVNNGTCLDRATGVGVSGVYFSFDSGHTWAQPAYTGWTTADCDPLTPCKGHPGPIHTLPWYYESQLVSFGDPAVAVGPVRGSDGKFSWGNGQRVYYANLTTAFSTQVEFSFPNPVFNGFVGIAASRLDNPTPASVLAKSSWQPPVIVTSTQGQTSFYDKEQIWADNASSSQFFGHVYICANDFRSNGSHKNGNSPVPMQVFSSTDGGSTWTKRSVTSAATNGLGPNDFGYSGCTIRTDSKGVVYLFAERFANPAITGLPTHSAQVMFKSFDGGLHWTAPSVIAHVTDPCYFIDPVEGRCVMDGYAGARTDLAATPSVSIANGAPTGAGATDE
;
A
#
# COMPACT_ATOMS: atom_id res chain seq x y z
N MET A 1 -7.20 -91.83 -16.20
CA MET A 1 -7.28 -90.49 -16.83
C MET A 1 -7.68 -89.47 -15.77
N ARG A 2 -7.07 -88.26 -15.84
CA ARG A 2 -7.34 -86.99 -15.13
C ARG A 2 -6.17 -86.51 -14.26
N LYS A 3 -5.53 -85.43 -14.73
CA LYS A 3 -4.55 -84.60 -14.02
C LYS A 3 -5.22 -83.86 -12.85
N PRO A 4 -4.49 -83.49 -11.78
CA PRO A 4 -4.87 -82.36 -10.95
C PRO A 4 -3.97 -81.14 -11.14
N THR A 5 -4.63 -80.02 -10.90
CA THR A 5 -4.37 -78.59 -11.12
C THR A 5 -3.34 -77.97 -10.17
N LEU A 6 -2.62 -76.97 -10.71
CA LEU A 6 -1.88 -75.93 -9.99
C LEU A 6 -2.80 -75.09 -9.09
N ALA A 7 -2.32 -74.70 -7.91
CA ALA A 7 -2.83 -73.55 -7.15
C ALA A 7 -1.65 -72.65 -6.74
N LEU A 8 -1.68 -71.41 -7.22
CA LEU A 8 -0.78 -70.31 -6.87
C LEU A 8 -1.21 -69.73 -5.51
N LEU A 9 -0.27 -69.55 -4.58
CA LEU A 9 -0.44 -68.76 -3.36
C LEU A 9 0.36 -67.46 -3.52
N ALA A 10 -0.35 -66.33 -3.65
CA ALA A 10 0.22 -64.99 -3.65
C ALA A 10 0.13 -64.40 -2.23
N SER A 11 1.28 -64.02 -1.70
CA SER A 11 1.48 -63.37 -0.40
C SER A 11 1.07 -61.90 -0.42
N MET A 12 0.14 -61.49 0.44
CA MET A 12 -0.18 -60.07 0.71
C MET A 12 0.84 -59.47 1.69
N ALA A 13 1.56 -58.44 1.25
CA ALA A 13 2.31 -57.54 2.13
C ALA A 13 1.46 -56.27 2.32
N ALA A 14 1.01 -56.02 3.55
CA ALA A 14 0.31 -54.80 3.94
C ALA A 14 1.34 -53.68 4.19
N VAL A 15 1.36 -52.68 3.31
CA VAL A 15 2.10 -51.42 3.52
C VAL A 15 1.22 -50.50 4.35
N LEU A 16 1.61 -50.24 5.60
CA LEU A 16 1.03 -49.18 6.43
C LEU A 16 1.55 -47.83 5.93
N VAL A 17 0.75 -47.14 5.11
CA VAL A 17 0.97 -45.73 4.79
C VAL A 17 0.38 -44.91 5.93
N SER A 18 1.25 -44.41 6.82
CA SER A 18 0.89 -43.38 7.78
C SER A 18 0.69 -42.06 7.05
N THR A 19 -0.54 -41.76 6.64
CA THR A 19 -0.93 -40.44 6.14
C THR A 19 -1.04 -39.46 7.31
N THR A 20 0.06 -38.82 7.69
CA THR A 20 -0.02 -37.53 8.39
C THR A 20 -0.48 -36.50 7.38
N GLY A 21 -1.80 -36.36 7.22
CA GLY A 21 -2.38 -35.26 6.47
C GLY A 21 -2.12 -33.97 7.24
N ALA A 22 -1.01 -33.29 6.96
CA ALA A 22 -0.87 -31.89 7.32
C ALA A 22 -1.91 -31.13 6.49
N SER A 23 -2.99 -30.69 7.12
CA SER A 23 -3.89 -29.73 6.50
C SER A 23 -3.09 -28.47 6.19
N ALA A 24 -2.90 -28.16 4.91
CA ALA A 24 -2.39 -26.86 4.53
C ALA A 24 -3.35 -25.81 5.11
N VAL A 25 -2.84 -24.86 5.90
CA VAL A 25 -3.63 -23.70 6.31
C VAL A 25 -3.99 -22.97 5.03
N THR A 26 -5.27 -22.98 4.66
CA THR A 26 -5.74 -22.36 3.41
C THR A 26 -6.01 -20.86 3.56
N SER A 27 -6.10 -20.36 4.79
CA SER A 27 -6.20 -18.94 5.11
C SER A 27 -5.82 -18.66 6.56
N SER A 28 -5.24 -17.49 6.82
CA SER A 28 -5.04 -16.93 8.15
C SER A 28 -5.65 -15.53 8.20
N ARG A 29 -6.26 -15.18 9.34
CA ARG A 29 -6.69 -13.80 9.61
C ARG A 29 -5.46 -12.93 9.85
N VAL A 30 -5.38 -11.78 9.19
CA VAL A 30 -4.27 -10.82 9.29
C VAL A 30 -4.56 -9.76 10.37
N SER A 31 -5.71 -9.10 10.31
CA SER A 31 -6.16 -8.10 11.29
C SER A 31 -6.90 -8.74 12.47
N SER A 32 -6.14 -9.25 13.45
CA SER A 32 -6.71 -9.91 14.63
C SER A 32 -7.20 -8.98 15.74
N GLY A 33 -6.70 -7.74 15.78
CA GLY A 33 -7.04 -6.72 16.79
C GLY A 33 -8.40 -6.08 16.56
N SER A 34 -8.92 -6.10 15.33
CA SER A 34 -10.20 -5.50 14.97
C SER A 34 -11.38 -6.29 15.55
N PRO A 35 -12.24 -5.69 16.40
CA PRO A 35 -13.39 -6.36 17.00
C PRO A 35 -14.45 -6.71 15.95
N PRO A 36 -15.00 -7.95 15.95
CA PRO A 36 -16.10 -8.28 15.05
C PRO A 36 -17.37 -7.53 15.45
N GLY A 37 -18.03 -6.89 14.48
CA GLY A 37 -19.35 -6.26 14.68
C GLY A 37 -19.34 -4.79 15.15
N ASN A 38 -18.17 -4.18 15.31
CA ASN A 38 -18.07 -2.75 15.63
C ASN A 38 -17.63 -1.96 14.40
N THR A 39 -18.56 -1.31 13.71
CA THR A 39 -18.20 -0.30 12.71
C THR A 39 -17.74 0.98 13.42
N PRO A 40 -16.71 1.69 12.94
CA PRO A 40 -15.85 1.35 11.81
C PRO A 40 -14.64 0.49 12.19
N GLN A 41 -14.45 0.11 13.46
CA GLN A 41 -13.29 -0.67 13.92
C GLN A 41 -13.05 -1.98 13.15
N ASN A 42 -14.10 -2.57 12.58
CA ASN A 42 -14.04 -3.77 11.74
C ASN A 42 -13.83 -3.48 10.24
N HIS A 43 -13.50 -2.25 9.86
CA HIS A 43 -13.28 -1.84 8.49
C HIS A 43 -11.79 -1.93 8.16
N GLN A 44 -11.44 -2.85 7.26
CA GLN A 44 -10.13 -2.91 6.63
C GLN A 44 -10.27 -2.87 5.11
N ASN A 45 -9.45 -2.06 4.44
CA ASN A 45 -9.44 -1.96 2.98
C ASN A 45 -8.04 -1.61 2.46
N GLU A 46 -7.89 -1.57 1.13
CA GLU A 46 -6.65 -1.22 0.42
C GLU A 46 -5.38 -1.91 0.98
N PRO A 47 -5.33 -3.26 0.99
CA PRO A 47 -4.20 -3.98 1.57
C PRO A 47 -2.96 -3.93 0.67
N ALA A 48 -1.79 -3.96 1.31
CA ALA A 48 -0.50 -4.16 0.67
C ALA A 48 0.29 -5.30 1.34
N LEU A 49 1.18 -5.94 0.59
CA LEU A 49 1.98 -7.07 1.03
C LEU A 49 3.39 -7.00 0.44
N ALA A 50 4.40 -7.27 1.27
CA ALA A 50 5.78 -7.43 0.87
C ALA A 50 6.36 -8.73 1.45
N LEU A 51 7.25 -9.33 0.66
CA LEU A 51 8.06 -10.49 1.01
C LEU A 51 9.50 -10.03 1.23
N ASP A 52 10.17 -10.58 2.23
CA ASP A 52 11.62 -10.45 2.37
C ASP A 52 12.36 -11.38 1.39
N ALA A 53 13.16 -10.79 0.50
CA ALA A 53 13.88 -11.53 -0.53
C ALA A 53 14.98 -12.47 0.00
N ILE A 54 15.57 -12.18 1.17
CA ILE A 54 16.59 -13.06 1.79
C ILE A 54 16.02 -13.97 2.87
N SER A 55 14.80 -13.70 3.33
CA SER A 55 14.07 -14.53 4.31
C SER A 55 12.59 -14.70 3.91
N PRO A 56 12.28 -15.54 2.91
CA PRO A 56 10.91 -15.65 2.35
C PRO A 56 9.82 -16.13 3.31
N ASN A 57 10.18 -16.52 4.54
CA ASN A 57 9.22 -16.77 5.61
C ASN A 57 8.73 -15.48 6.29
N ILE A 58 9.38 -14.35 6.04
CA ILE A 58 9.00 -13.05 6.59
C ILE A 58 8.12 -12.30 5.58
N LEU A 59 6.91 -12.00 6.01
CA LEU A 59 5.97 -11.16 5.28
C LEU A 59 5.63 -9.92 6.11
N VAL A 60 5.46 -8.80 5.43
CA VAL A 60 4.92 -7.57 6.01
C VAL A 60 3.69 -7.19 5.21
N ALA A 61 2.59 -6.89 5.90
CA ALA A 61 1.39 -6.38 5.27
C ALA A 61 0.99 -5.04 5.90
N GLY A 62 0.23 -4.26 5.14
CA GLY A 62 -0.48 -3.10 5.65
C GLY A 62 -1.91 -3.07 5.13
N SER A 63 -2.79 -2.37 5.83
CA SER A 63 -4.13 -2.02 5.32
C SER A 63 -4.52 -0.66 5.87
N ASN A 64 -5.52 -0.03 5.27
CA ASN A 64 -6.36 0.89 6.03
C ASN A 64 -7.03 0.06 7.12
N ASP A 65 -6.78 0.36 8.38
CA ASP A 65 -7.33 -0.33 9.55
C ASP A 65 -7.87 0.68 10.54
N PHE A 66 -9.19 0.68 10.68
CA PHE A 66 -9.93 1.62 11.51
C PHE A 66 -10.06 1.14 12.96
N VAL A 67 -9.34 0.09 13.36
CA VAL A 67 -9.36 -0.48 14.72
C VAL A 67 -9.17 0.54 15.84
N ASP A 68 -8.38 1.59 15.59
CA ASP A 68 -8.08 2.63 16.58
C ASP A 68 -9.14 3.75 16.64
N GLU A 69 -10.17 3.68 15.79
CA GLU A 69 -11.31 4.61 15.78
C GLU A 69 -12.38 4.23 16.81
N GLN A 70 -13.16 5.22 17.23
CA GLN A 70 -14.31 5.04 18.10
C GLN A 70 -15.38 4.19 17.41
N ALA A 71 -15.99 3.26 18.15
CA ALA A 71 -17.17 2.54 17.68
C ALA A 71 -18.29 3.54 17.30
N CYS A 72 -19.00 3.26 16.20
CA CYS A 72 -19.85 4.20 15.46
C CYS A 72 -20.66 5.14 16.37
N PRO A 73 -20.25 6.42 16.49
CA PRO A 73 -20.89 7.31 17.44
C PRO A 73 -22.34 7.58 17.04
N ARG A 74 -23.29 7.25 17.93
CA ARG A 74 -24.72 7.35 17.64
C ARG A 74 -25.14 8.74 17.12
N PRO A 75 -24.66 9.87 17.68
CA PRO A 75 -25.00 11.19 17.15
C PRO A 75 -24.54 11.41 15.70
N LEU A 76 -23.37 10.88 15.32
CA LEU A 76 -22.87 11.02 13.94
C LEU A 76 -23.68 10.15 12.98
N ALA A 77 -23.99 8.92 13.38
CA ALA A 77 -24.79 8.01 12.55
C ALA A 77 -26.19 8.59 12.28
N VAL A 78 -26.86 9.09 13.32
CA VAL A 78 -28.24 9.59 13.22
C VAL A 78 -28.32 10.94 12.53
N ASN A 79 -27.43 11.88 12.86
CA ASN A 79 -27.55 13.25 12.38
C ASN A 79 -26.83 13.50 11.05
N ASN A 80 -25.76 12.75 10.78
CA ASN A 80 -24.86 13.00 9.66
C ASN A 80 -24.71 11.80 8.70
N GLY A 81 -25.26 10.62 9.03
CA GLY A 81 -25.15 9.43 8.18
C GLY A 81 -23.71 8.89 8.07
N THR A 82 -22.86 9.12 9.08
CA THR A 82 -21.46 8.67 9.10
C THR A 82 -21.11 8.06 10.46
N CYS A 83 -20.19 7.10 10.48
CA CYS A 83 -19.59 6.56 11.70
C CYS A 83 -18.24 7.19 12.05
N LEU A 84 -17.76 8.14 11.24
CA LEU A 84 -16.44 8.73 11.39
C LEU A 84 -16.56 10.21 11.73
N ASP A 85 -15.99 10.60 12.86
CA ASP A 85 -15.56 11.99 13.07
C ASP A 85 -14.23 12.16 12.35
N ARG A 86 -14.24 12.94 11.28
CA ARG A 86 -13.05 13.13 10.45
C ARG A 86 -11.99 14.04 11.11
N ALA A 87 -12.32 14.67 12.23
CA ALA A 87 -11.44 15.58 12.96
C ALA A 87 -11.05 15.01 14.33
N THR A 88 -10.50 13.80 14.35
CA THR A 88 -10.00 13.11 15.55
C THR A 88 -8.48 13.02 15.60
N GLY A 89 -7.80 13.03 14.45
CA GLY A 89 -6.35 12.82 14.36
C GLY A 89 -5.92 11.37 14.60
N VAL A 90 -6.85 10.41 14.53
CA VAL A 90 -6.58 8.97 14.65
C VAL A 90 -5.94 8.45 13.37
N GLY A 91 -4.88 7.67 13.51
CA GLY A 91 -4.22 7.00 12.39
C GLY A 91 -4.98 5.75 11.95
N VAL A 92 -4.88 5.41 10.66
CA VAL A 92 -5.52 4.23 10.05
C VAL A 92 -4.54 3.36 9.24
N SER A 93 -3.23 3.60 9.31
CA SER A 93 -2.24 2.74 8.62
C SER A 93 -1.86 1.55 9.51
N GLY A 94 -2.62 0.45 9.39
CA GLY A 94 -2.38 -0.79 10.13
C GLY A 94 -1.18 -1.57 9.59
N VAL A 95 -0.40 -2.22 10.47
CA VAL A 95 0.78 -3.01 10.07
C VAL A 95 0.75 -4.41 10.67
N TYR A 96 1.13 -5.40 9.87
CA TYR A 96 1.06 -6.82 10.23
C TYR A 96 2.31 -7.55 9.78
N PHE A 97 2.74 -8.53 10.57
CA PHE A 97 3.94 -9.32 10.30
C PHE A 97 3.64 -10.81 10.37
N SER A 98 4.20 -11.57 9.44
CA SER A 98 4.30 -13.02 9.54
C SER A 98 5.77 -13.43 9.48
N PHE A 99 6.14 -14.45 10.26
CA PHE A 99 7.48 -15.03 10.29
C PHE A 99 7.48 -16.51 9.90
N ASP A 100 6.33 -17.01 9.42
CA ASP A 100 6.09 -18.40 9.07
C ASP A 100 5.42 -18.52 7.69
N SER A 101 5.75 -17.64 6.74
CA SER A 101 5.17 -17.66 5.38
C SER A 101 3.65 -17.44 5.33
N GLY A 102 3.10 -16.67 6.27
CA GLY A 102 1.69 -16.26 6.29
C GLY A 102 0.74 -17.23 6.99
N HIS A 103 1.25 -18.25 7.68
CA HIS A 103 0.41 -19.18 8.44
C HIS A 103 -0.15 -18.53 9.70
N THR A 104 0.61 -17.63 10.33
CA THR A 104 0.17 -16.78 11.43
C THR A 104 0.63 -15.34 11.23
N TRP A 105 -0.13 -14.41 11.79
CA TRP A 105 0.12 -12.97 11.69
C TRP A 105 0.11 -12.34 13.07
N ALA A 106 1.06 -11.44 13.30
CA ALA A 106 1.10 -10.53 14.43
C ALA A 106 0.60 -9.15 13.98
N GLN A 107 -0.40 -8.63 14.70
CA GLN A 107 -0.77 -7.21 14.67
C GLN A 107 -0.20 -6.55 15.92
N PRO A 108 0.91 -5.80 15.82
CA PRO A 108 1.52 -5.17 16.99
C PRO A 108 0.61 -4.13 17.64
N ALA A 109 0.76 -3.95 18.95
CA ALA A 109 0.18 -2.85 19.70
C ALA A 109 1.28 -1.88 20.13
N TYR A 110 1.10 -0.60 19.84
CA TYR A 110 2.01 0.47 20.26
C TYR A 110 1.25 1.52 21.07
N THR A 111 1.93 2.61 21.43
CA THR A 111 1.30 3.80 22.02
C THR A 111 1.22 4.92 20.98
N GLY A 112 0.09 5.61 20.89
CA GLY A 112 -0.14 6.74 20.00
C GLY A 112 -1.46 7.45 20.32
N TRP A 113 -2.06 8.13 19.34
CA TRP A 113 -3.36 8.80 19.50
C TRP A 113 -4.51 7.90 19.06
N THR A 114 -5.53 7.74 19.89
CA THR A 114 -6.63 6.78 19.67
C THR A 114 -7.98 7.34 20.13
N THR A 115 -9.05 6.81 19.56
CA THR A 115 -10.43 6.99 20.06
C THR A 115 -11.12 5.64 20.34
N ALA A 116 -10.37 4.52 20.28
CA ALA A 116 -10.91 3.17 20.27
C ALA A 116 -11.77 2.80 21.49
N ASP A 117 -11.44 3.32 22.67
CA ASP A 117 -12.10 3.06 23.94
C ASP A 117 -13.18 4.10 24.30
N CYS A 118 -13.46 5.06 23.42
CA CYS A 118 -14.48 6.05 23.66
C CYS A 118 -15.91 5.49 23.62
N ASP A 119 -16.78 6.01 24.48
CA ASP A 119 -18.19 5.62 24.58
C ASP A 119 -18.95 5.95 23.28
N PRO A 120 -19.52 4.96 22.56
CA PRO A 120 -20.23 5.20 21.29
C PRO A 120 -21.48 6.09 21.45
N LEU A 121 -21.94 6.38 22.67
CA LEU A 121 -23.03 7.32 22.91
C LEU A 121 -22.60 8.79 22.77
N THR A 122 -21.30 9.09 22.92
CA THR A 122 -20.77 10.46 22.89
C THR A 122 -19.49 10.54 22.06
N PRO A 123 -19.47 11.32 20.95
CA PRO A 123 -18.25 11.55 20.19
C PRO A 123 -17.12 12.10 21.07
N CYS A 124 -15.92 11.53 20.95
CA CYS A 124 -14.74 12.00 21.64
C CYS A 124 -13.68 12.48 20.65
N LYS A 125 -12.75 13.32 21.09
CA LYS A 125 -11.63 13.81 20.26
C LYS A 125 -10.35 12.98 20.36
N GLY A 126 -10.37 11.94 21.21
CA GLY A 126 -9.25 11.02 21.42
C GLY A 126 -8.30 11.43 22.53
N HIS A 127 -7.33 10.57 22.80
CA HIS A 127 -6.26 10.77 23.77
C HIS A 127 -5.06 9.87 23.43
N PRO A 128 -3.90 10.07 24.10
CA PRO A 128 -2.82 9.10 24.05
C PRO A 128 -3.25 7.76 24.65
N GLY A 129 -2.97 6.65 23.97
CA GLY A 129 -3.37 5.31 24.38
C GLY A 129 -2.79 4.22 23.47
N PRO A 130 -3.24 2.96 23.64
CA PRO A 130 -2.87 1.87 22.74
C PRO A 130 -3.37 2.12 21.31
N ILE A 131 -2.54 1.79 20.33
CA ILE A 131 -2.86 1.81 18.89
C ILE A 131 -2.38 0.52 18.22
N HIS A 132 -2.99 0.14 17.11
CA HIS A 132 -2.58 -0.97 16.24
C HIS A 132 -2.15 -0.52 14.84
N THR A 133 -1.94 0.79 14.70
CA THR A 133 -1.44 1.48 13.49
C THR A 133 0.01 1.91 13.66
N LEU A 134 0.61 2.48 12.60
CA LEU A 134 2.02 2.90 12.62
C LEU A 134 2.33 3.86 13.79
N PRO A 135 3.39 3.60 14.59
CA PRO A 135 3.76 4.48 15.68
C PRO A 135 4.48 5.75 15.18
N TRP A 136 4.69 6.70 16.10
CA TRP A 136 5.46 7.94 15.91
C TRP A 136 4.78 9.07 15.14
N TYR A 137 3.63 8.83 14.49
CA TYR A 137 2.92 9.89 13.76
C TYR A 137 2.42 10.99 14.72
N TYR A 138 1.76 10.62 15.82
CA TYR A 138 1.28 11.58 16.81
C TYR A 138 2.42 12.45 17.37
N GLU A 139 3.53 11.84 17.75
CA GLU A 139 4.71 12.56 18.26
C GLU A 139 5.36 13.45 17.19
N SER A 140 5.23 13.10 15.92
CA SER A 140 5.67 13.90 14.78
C SER A 140 4.63 14.95 14.34
N GLN A 141 3.52 15.12 15.08
CA GLN A 141 2.40 15.99 14.72
C GLN A 141 1.74 15.62 13.38
N LEU A 142 1.72 14.33 13.06
CA LEU A 142 1.15 13.76 11.84
C LEU A 142 0.03 12.76 12.15
N VAL A 143 -0.73 12.41 11.13
CA VAL A 143 -1.68 11.29 11.13
C VAL A 143 -1.25 10.28 10.07
N SER A 144 -1.18 9.00 10.41
CA SER A 144 -0.95 7.94 9.43
C SER A 144 -2.26 7.66 8.67
N PHE A 145 -2.49 8.35 7.56
CA PHE A 145 -3.80 8.53 6.93
C PHE A 145 -4.22 7.41 5.95
N GLY A 146 -3.54 6.26 6.00
CA GLY A 146 -3.90 5.11 5.17
C GLY A 146 -3.09 4.94 3.88
N ASP A 147 -3.68 4.23 2.93
CA ASP A 147 -3.17 3.81 1.61
C ASP A 147 -1.77 3.18 1.67
N PRO A 148 -1.65 2.07 2.39
CA PRO A 148 -0.34 1.51 2.68
C PRO A 148 0.35 0.98 1.42
N ALA A 149 1.65 1.23 1.35
CA ALA A 149 2.54 0.52 0.47
C ALA A 149 3.74 0.00 1.27
N VAL A 150 4.11 -1.27 1.05
CA VAL A 150 5.17 -1.92 1.80
C VAL A 150 6.22 -2.53 0.86
N ALA A 151 7.49 -2.47 1.28
CA ALA A 151 8.61 -3.13 0.61
C ALA A 151 9.68 -3.57 1.63
N VAL A 152 10.50 -4.55 1.25
CA VAL A 152 11.67 -4.96 2.03
C VAL A 152 12.91 -4.80 1.15
N GLY A 153 13.94 -4.14 1.68
CA GLY A 153 15.21 -3.88 0.98
C GLY A 153 16.43 -4.04 1.89
N PRO A 154 17.65 -3.95 1.33
CA PRO A 154 18.88 -4.04 2.10
C PRO A 154 19.08 -2.79 2.98
N VAL A 155 19.80 -2.96 4.09
CA VAL A 155 20.23 -1.85 4.96
C VAL A 155 21.50 -1.19 4.39
N ARG A 156 21.53 0.14 4.48
CA ARG A 156 22.75 0.94 4.19
C ARG A 156 23.67 0.92 5.40
N GLY A 157 24.89 0.42 5.23
CA GLY A 157 25.90 0.36 6.28
C GLY A 157 26.52 1.73 6.60
N SER A 158 27.33 1.77 7.65
CA SER A 158 28.06 2.99 8.05
C SER A 158 29.12 3.42 7.04
N ASP A 159 29.58 2.51 6.17
CA ASP A 159 30.46 2.77 5.03
C ASP A 159 29.74 3.43 3.84
N GLY A 160 28.42 3.59 3.96
CA GLY A 160 27.56 4.22 2.99
C GLY A 160 27.11 3.30 1.84
N LYS A 161 27.31 1.98 1.96
CA LYS A 161 26.91 1.01 0.93
C LYS A 161 25.73 0.16 1.39
N PHE A 162 24.87 -0.20 0.45
CA PHE A 162 23.83 -1.20 0.69
C PHE A 162 24.41 -2.62 0.59
N SER A 163 23.97 -3.48 1.50
CA SER A 163 24.31 -4.91 1.49
C SER A 163 23.24 -5.66 2.25
N TRP A 164 22.86 -6.84 1.75
CA TRP A 164 22.06 -7.78 2.55
C TRP A 164 22.78 -8.23 3.83
N GLY A 165 24.12 -8.19 3.84
CA GLY A 165 24.92 -8.46 5.04
C GLY A 165 24.81 -7.39 6.12
N ASN A 166 24.29 -6.20 5.80
CA ASN A 166 24.00 -5.15 6.79
C ASN A 166 22.64 -5.34 7.47
N GLY A 167 21.81 -6.26 6.97
CA GLY A 167 20.45 -6.51 7.43
C GLY A 167 19.38 -6.15 6.40
N GLN A 168 18.13 -6.40 6.77
CA GLN A 168 16.93 -6.06 6.00
C GLN A 168 16.21 -4.86 6.61
N ARG A 169 15.64 -4.00 5.79
CA ARG A 169 14.79 -2.88 6.19
C ARG A 169 13.40 -3.05 5.60
N VAL A 170 12.40 -2.98 6.46
CA VAL A 170 11.00 -2.76 6.09
C VAL A 170 10.82 -1.28 5.81
N TYR A 171 10.26 -0.98 4.64
CA TYR A 171 9.79 0.35 4.28
C TYR A 171 8.26 0.32 4.20
N TYR A 172 7.63 1.28 4.87
CA TYR A 172 6.19 1.47 4.83
C TYR A 172 5.92 2.91 4.39
N ALA A 173 5.38 3.08 3.18
CA ALA A 173 4.86 4.36 2.71
C ALA A 173 3.35 4.42 2.96
N ASN A 174 2.84 5.61 3.24
CA ASN A 174 1.44 5.84 3.52
C ASN A 174 1.09 7.33 3.32
N LEU A 175 -0.20 7.63 3.15
CA LEU A 175 -0.69 8.99 3.13
C LEU A 175 -0.55 9.60 4.52
N THR A 176 -0.28 10.89 4.57
CA THR A 176 -0.09 11.61 5.83
C THR A 176 -0.72 12.99 5.78
N THR A 177 -1.25 13.41 6.92
CA THR A 177 -1.79 14.76 7.15
C THR A 177 -1.20 15.34 8.43
N ALA A 178 -1.34 16.65 8.63
CA ALA A 178 -1.02 17.25 9.92
C ALA A 178 -2.06 16.87 10.97
N PHE A 179 -1.57 16.49 12.15
CA PHE A 179 -2.41 16.18 13.30
C PHE A 179 -3.31 17.36 13.70
N SER A 180 -4.61 17.09 13.83
CA SER A 180 -5.60 18.05 14.33
C SER A 180 -6.82 17.31 14.89
N THR A 181 -7.38 17.84 15.97
CA THR A 181 -8.65 17.38 16.55
C THR A 181 -9.81 18.34 16.26
N GLN A 182 -9.58 19.31 15.36
CA GLN A 182 -10.52 20.39 15.03
C GLN A 182 -11.00 20.34 13.58
N VAL A 183 -10.12 19.91 12.67
CA VAL A 183 -10.40 19.77 11.23
C VAL A 183 -9.73 18.51 10.71
N GLU A 184 -10.32 17.88 9.68
CA GLU A 184 -9.73 16.70 9.01
C GLU A 184 -8.43 17.06 8.29
N PHE A 185 -8.45 18.15 7.54
CA PHE A 185 -7.29 18.65 6.80
C PHE A 185 -7.00 20.10 7.22
N SER A 186 -5.82 20.31 7.80
CA SER A 186 -5.36 21.66 8.17
C SER A 186 -4.93 22.43 6.92
N PHE A 187 -5.43 23.67 6.76
CA PHE A 187 -4.99 24.56 5.69
C PHE A 187 -4.76 26.01 6.19
N PRO A 188 -3.55 26.56 6.04
CA PRO A 188 -2.34 25.90 5.57
C PRO A 188 -1.94 24.74 6.51
N ASN A 189 -1.30 23.71 5.94
CA ASN A 189 -0.78 22.61 6.74
C ASN A 189 0.41 23.12 7.57
N PRO A 190 0.37 22.97 8.92
CA PRO A 190 1.37 23.56 9.80
C PRO A 190 2.66 22.73 9.93
N VAL A 191 2.70 21.50 9.41
CA VAL A 191 3.84 20.57 9.58
C VAL A 191 4.64 20.42 8.29
N PHE A 192 3.96 20.32 7.15
CA PHE A 192 4.58 20.24 5.84
C PHE A 192 3.75 21.01 4.82
N ASN A 193 4.32 21.37 3.66
CA ASN A 193 3.51 21.96 2.61
C ASN A 193 2.58 20.91 2.01
N GLY A 194 1.27 21.14 1.91
CA GLY A 194 0.30 20.28 1.21
C GLY A 194 -0.86 19.81 2.10
N PHE A 195 -2.01 19.51 1.50
CA PHE A 195 -3.20 18.99 2.20
C PHE A 195 -2.99 17.56 2.69
N VAL A 196 -2.54 16.70 1.78
CA VAL A 196 -2.17 15.30 2.03
C VAL A 196 -0.81 15.06 1.36
N GLY A 197 0.13 14.50 2.12
CA GLY A 197 1.45 14.12 1.64
C GLY A 197 1.69 12.62 1.76
N ILE A 198 2.93 12.21 1.51
CA ILE A 198 3.37 10.82 1.74
C ILE A 198 4.45 10.83 2.80
N ALA A 199 4.33 9.91 3.76
CA ALA A 199 5.36 9.63 4.74
C ALA A 199 5.97 8.24 4.49
N ALA A 200 7.20 8.05 4.96
CA ALA A 200 7.86 6.75 4.96
C ALA A 200 8.35 6.40 6.38
N SER A 201 7.85 5.29 6.91
CA SER A 201 8.28 4.66 8.15
C SER A 201 9.22 3.49 7.86
N ARG A 202 10.16 3.23 8.78
CA ARG A 202 11.24 2.25 8.57
C ARG A 202 11.48 1.41 9.82
N LEU A 203 11.69 0.11 9.63
CA LEU A 203 12.07 -0.84 10.68
C LEU A 203 13.21 -1.72 10.17
N ASP A 204 14.31 -1.77 10.91
CA ASP A 204 15.45 -2.61 10.59
C ASP A 204 15.36 -3.97 11.29
N ASN A 205 15.74 -5.02 10.55
CA ASN A 205 15.85 -6.40 11.03
C ASN A 205 14.58 -6.87 11.77
N PRO A 206 13.45 -7.03 11.05
CA PRO A 206 12.22 -7.51 11.64
C PRO A 206 12.41 -8.91 12.24
N THR A 207 12.00 -9.05 13.49
CA THR A 207 11.94 -10.31 14.24
C THR A 207 10.63 -10.33 15.03
N PRO A 208 10.15 -11.50 15.49
CA PRO A 208 8.95 -11.56 16.32
C PRO A 208 8.97 -10.63 17.55
N ALA A 209 10.16 -10.37 18.11
CA ALA A 209 10.31 -9.46 19.25
C ALA A 209 10.43 -7.99 18.82
N SER A 210 11.22 -7.68 17.78
CA SER A 210 11.45 -6.28 17.37
C SER A 210 10.19 -5.61 16.82
N VAL A 211 9.33 -6.35 16.11
CA VAL A 211 8.09 -5.78 15.56
C VAL A 211 7.06 -5.42 16.63
N LEU A 212 7.21 -5.91 17.86
CA LEU A 212 6.37 -5.53 19.00
C LEU A 212 6.90 -4.30 19.74
N ALA A 213 8.14 -3.87 19.46
CA ALA A 213 8.76 -2.75 20.12
C ALA A 213 8.55 -1.47 19.29
N LYS A 214 7.81 -0.50 19.83
CA LYS A 214 7.66 0.84 19.22
C LYS A 214 9.01 1.48 18.83
N SER A 215 10.04 1.29 19.66
CA SER A 215 11.39 1.82 19.43
C SER A 215 12.15 1.17 18.27
N SER A 216 11.67 0.05 17.72
CA SER A 216 12.26 -0.55 16.51
C SER A 216 11.86 0.19 15.24
N TRP A 217 10.78 0.98 15.28
CA TRP A 217 10.44 1.91 14.21
C TRP A 217 11.22 3.20 14.36
N GLN A 218 11.72 3.70 13.23
CA GLN A 218 12.22 5.06 13.10
C GLN A 218 11.03 6.01 12.93
N PRO A 219 11.11 7.27 13.42
CA PRO A 219 10.10 8.28 13.14
C PRO A 219 9.85 8.46 11.63
N PRO A 220 8.60 8.78 11.22
CA PRO A 220 8.27 8.92 9.81
C PRO A 220 9.02 10.10 9.17
N VAL A 221 9.45 9.90 7.92
CA VAL A 221 10.03 10.95 7.09
C VAL A 221 8.97 11.43 6.11
N ILE A 222 8.74 12.74 6.03
CA ILE A 222 7.90 13.33 4.98
C ILE A 222 8.63 13.25 3.63
N VAL A 223 8.14 12.37 2.76
CA VAL A 223 8.66 12.15 1.41
C VAL A 223 8.39 13.37 0.53
N THR A 224 7.22 13.98 0.71
CA THR A 224 6.73 15.06 -0.15
C THR A 224 7.00 16.47 0.40
N SER A 225 8.14 16.67 1.07
CA SER A 225 8.45 17.89 1.82
C SER A 225 8.53 19.19 0.99
N THR A 226 8.73 19.08 -0.33
CA THR A 226 8.91 20.23 -1.24
C THR A 226 7.74 20.42 -2.22
N GLN A 227 6.52 20.15 -1.79
CA GLN A 227 5.29 20.35 -2.58
C GLN A 227 4.61 21.70 -2.29
N GLY A 228 3.55 22.03 -3.05
CA GLY A 228 2.75 23.23 -2.82
C GLY A 228 1.71 22.99 -1.71
N GLN A 229 1.26 24.06 -1.04
CA GLN A 229 0.22 23.96 0.02
C GLN A 229 -1.11 23.36 -0.48
N THR A 230 -1.38 23.41 -1.78
CA THR A 230 -2.60 22.86 -2.40
C THR A 230 -2.45 21.46 -2.99
N SER A 231 -1.29 20.80 -2.79
CA SER A 231 -1.08 19.42 -3.25
C SER A 231 -1.83 18.43 -2.38
N PHE A 232 -2.41 17.41 -3.02
CA PHE A 232 -3.02 16.24 -2.42
C PHE A 232 -2.41 15.01 -3.08
N TYR A 233 -1.63 14.23 -2.34
CA TYR A 233 -1.07 12.99 -2.86
C TYR A 233 -2.02 11.83 -2.59
N ASP A 234 -2.09 10.90 -3.55
CA ASP A 234 -2.85 9.66 -3.44
C ASP A 234 -2.18 8.57 -4.30
N LYS A 235 -2.50 7.32 -4.00
CA LYS A 235 -2.12 6.11 -4.75
C LYS A 235 -0.63 5.89 -4.84
N GLU A 236 0.03 6.00 -3.70
CA GLU A 236 1.44 5.70 -3.57
C GLU A 236 1.75 4.20 -3.61
N GLN A 237 2.94 3.91 -4.12
CA GLN A 237 3.54 2.58 -4.05
C GLN A 237 5.02 2.73 -3.73
N ILE A 238 5.60 1.81 -2.96
CA ILE A 238 7.02 1.83 -2.58
C ILE A 238 7.75 0.57 -3.05
N TRP A 239 8.98 0.72 -3.50
CA TRP A 239 9.86 -0.39 -3.85
C TRP A 239 11.31 -0.08 -3.48
N ALA A 240 11.99 -1.05 -2.88
CA ALA A 240 13.43 -0.98 -2.66
C ALA A 240 14.12 -1.94 -3.63
N ASP A 241 15.14 -1.46 -4.36
CA ASP A 241 15.89 -2.30 -5.27
C ASP A 241 16.60 -3.41 -4.49
N ASN A 242 16.15 -4.65 -4.71
CA ASN A 242 16.47 -5.80 -3.89
C ASN A 242 17.38 -6.83 -4.63
N ALA A 243 17.87 -6.49 -5.83
CA ALA A 243 18.81 -7.33 -6.58
C ALA A 243 20.25 -6.81 -6.45
N SER A 244 21.14 -7.56 -5.79
CA SER A 244 22.52 -7.11 -5.52
C SER A 244 23.37 -6.82 -6.76
N SER A 245 22.99 -7.35 -7.93
CA SER A 245 23.63 -7.06 -9.21
C SER A 245 23.27 -5.68 -9.79
N SER A 246 22.20 -5.05 -9.31
CA SER A 246 21.75 -3.75 -9.80
C SER A 246 22.76 -2.66 -9.46
N GLN A 247 23.02 -1.76 -10.42
CA GLN A 247 23.83 -0.57 -10.18
C GLN A 247 23.20 0.40 -9.16
N PHE A 248 21.89 0.28 -8.91
CA PHE A 248 21.13 1.08 -7.95
C PHE A 248 20.66 0.25 -6.75
N PHE A 249 21.32 -0.87 -6.48
CA PHE A 249 20.98 -1.77 -5.38
C PHE A 249 20.77 -1.01 -4.05
N GLY A 250 19.62 -1.24 -3.42
CA GLY A 250 19.18 -0.59 -2.18
C GLY A 250 18.58 0.79 -2.33
N HIS A 251 18.59 1.41 -3.52
CA HIS A 251 17.81 2.62 -3.76
C HIS A 251 16.32 2.32 -3.56
N VAL A 252 15.61 3.30 -2.99
CA VAL A 252 14.19 3.18 -2.68
C VAL A 252 13.42 4.17 -3.52
N TYR A 253 12.30 3.73 -4.07
CA TYR A 253 11.46 4.51 -4.96
C TYR A 253 10.04 4.52 -4.44
N ILE A 254 9.41 5.69 -4.49
CA ILE A 254 7.97 5.84 -4.29
C ILE A 254 7.41 6.48 -5.56
N CYS A 255 6.33 5.94 -6.09
CA CYS A 255 5.51 6.64 -7.08
C CYS A 255 4.23 7.13 -6.40
N ALA A 256 3.60 8.17 -6.94
CA ALA A 256 2.28 8.64 -6.51
C ALA A 256 1.68 9.64 -7.50
N ASN A 257 0.40 9.94 -7.31
CA ASN A 257 -0.32 10.97 -8.04
C ASN A 257 -0.44 12.25 -7.20
N ASP A 258 -0.10 13.41 -7.77
CA ASP A 258 -0.21 14.73 -7.10
C ASP A 258 -1.46 15.44 -7.62
N PHE A 259 -2.60 15.27 -6.96
CA PHE A 259 -3.84 15.97 -7.29
C PHE A 259 -3.69 17.45 -6.90
N ARG A 260 -3.56 18.30 -7.92
CA ARG A 260 -3.40 19.75 -7.75
C ARG A 260 -4.75 20.45 -7.87
N SER A 261 -4.86 21.60 -7.22
CA SER A 261 -6.05 22.47 -7.23
C SER A 261 -7.20 21.96 -6.35
N ASN A 262 -7.01 21.98 -5.03
CA ASN A 262 -8.10 21.93 -4.04
C ASN A 262 -8.88 23.27 -3.94
N GLY A 263 -9.19 23.89 -5.08
CA GLY A 263 -9.96 25.13 -5.14
C GLY A 263 -11.43 24.83 -5.41
N SER A 264 -12.35 25.53 -4.75
CA SER A 264 -13.82 25.41 -4.92
C SER A 264 -14.35 25.86 -6.30
N HIS A 265 -13.52 25.80 -7.34
CA HIS A 265 -13.89 26.23 -8.67
C HIS A 265 -14.94 25.25 -9.20
N LYS A 266 -16.17 25.75 -9.44
CA LYS A 266 -17.28 24.98 -10.01
C LYS A 266 -16.95 24.30 -11.36
N ASN A 267 -15.83 24.69 -11.99
CA ASN A 267 -15.27 24.15 -13.23
C ASN A 267 -13.76 23.81 -13.08
N GLY A 268 -13.29 23.63 -11.84
CA GLY A 268 -11.89 23.35 -11.53
C GLY A 268 -11.49 21.98 -12.05
N ASN A 269 -10.46 21.96 -12.89
CA ASN A 269 -9.78 20.75 -13.26
C ASN A 269 -8.76 20.42 -12.14
N SER A 270 -8.56 19.14 -11.82
CA SER A 270 -7.50 18.72 -10.86
C SER A 270 -6.33 18.12 -11.64
N PRO A 271 -5.27 18.87 -11.99
CA PRO A 271 -4.11 18.31 -12.68
C PRO A 271 -3.44 17.25 -11.85
N VAL A 272 -3.22 16.07 -12.44
CA VAL A 272 -2.66 14.92 -11.74
C VAL A 272 -1.40 14.43 -12.44
N PRO A 273 -0.25 15.14 -12.31
CA PRO A 273 1.01 14.59 -12.76
C PRO A 273 1.40 13.38 -11.89
N MET A 274 1.99 12.38 -12.54
CA MET A 274 2.67 11.30 -11.85
C MET A 274 4.00 11.81 -11.31
N GLN A 275 4.24 11.53 -10.03
CA GLN A 275 5.48 11.86 -9.33
C GLN A 275 6.22 10.57 -8.99
N VAL A 276 7.55 10.63 -9.05
CA VAL A 276 8.45 9.63 -8.47
C VAL A 276 9.38 10.32 -7.50
N PHE A 277 9.59 9.66 -6.36
CA PHE A 277 10.53 10.03 -5.32
C PHE A 277 11.58 8.93 -5.22
N SER A 278 12.86 9.30 -5.25
CA SER A 278 13.96 8.34 -5.06
C SER A 278 14.81 8.68 -3.84
N SER A 279 15.26 7.66 -3.14
CA SER A 279 16.15 7.76 -1.99
C SER A 279 17.37 6.86 -2.18
N THR A 280 18.55 7.40 -1.89
CA THR A 280 19.85 6.71 -1.99
C THR A 280 20.49 6.47 -0.61
N ASP A 281 19.80 6.83 0.47
CA ASP A 281 20.29 6.81 1.84
C ASP A 281 19.38 6.01 2.80
N GLY A 282 18.60 5.09 2.22
CA GLY A 282 17.70 4.20 2.96
C GLY A 282 16.45 4.89 3.47
N GLY A 283 15.88 5.80 2.66
CA GLY A 283 14.62 6.50 2.93
C GLY A 283 14.74 7.69 3.89
N SER A 284 15.94 8.20 4.13
CA SER A 284 16.13 9.35 5.03
C SER A 284 15.92 10.68 4.31
N THR A 285 16.31 10.74 3.04
CA THR A 285 16.05 11.88 2.14
C THR A 285 15.50 11.41 0.79
N TRP A 286 14.76 12.29 0.12
CA TRP A 286 14.01 11.96 -1.10
C TRP A 286 14.19 13.04 -2.17
N THR A 287 14.42 12.60 -3.40
CA THR A 287 14.47 13.46 -4.60
C THR A 287 13.21 13.28 -5.41
N LYS A 288 12.47 14.36 -5.65
CA LYS A 288 11.23 14.36 -6.44
C LYS A 288 11.48 14.58 -7.93
N ARG A 289 10.77 13.83 -8.79
CA ARG A 289 10.67 14.02 -10.24
C ARG A 289 9.22 13.90 -10.71
N SER A 290 8.79 14.82 -11.58
CA SER A 290 7.53 14.65 -12.33
C SER A 290 7.81 13.79 -13.55
N VAL A 291 7.06 12.71 -13.71
CA VAL A 291 7.18 11.80 -14.88
C VAL A 291 6.24 12.25 -16.00
N THR A 292 5.05 12.73 -15.64
CA THR A 292 4.08 13.28 -16.59
C THR A 292 3.85 14.76 -16.33
N SER A 293 3.35 15.47 -17.35
CA SER A 293 2.88 16.84 -17.17
C SER A 293 1.66 16.88 -16.26
N ALA A 294 1.47 18.02 -15.59
CA ALA A 294 0.26 18.28 -14.83
C ALA A 294 -0.88 18.61 -15.81
N ALA A 295 -1.45 17.57 -16.40
CA ALA A 295 -2.54 17.69 -17.36
C ALA A 295 -3.87 17.29 -16.72
N THR A 296 -4.94 17.89 -17.25
CA THR A 296 -6.34 17.52 -17.03
C THR A 296 -7.06 17.63 -18.35
N ASN A 297 -8.17 16.93 -18.48
CA ASN A 297 -9.14 17.20 -19.56
C ASN A 297 -8.50 17.08 -20.94
N GLY A 298 -7.88 15.95 -21.22
CA GLY A 298 -7.71 15.60 -22.61
C GLY A 298 -9.04 15.63 -23.33
N LEU A 299 -9.06 16.30 -24.47
CA LEU A 299 -10.22 16.39 -25.35
C LEU A 299 -10.46 15.07 -26.11
N GLY A 300 -9.49 14.15 -26.05
CA GLY A 300 -9.56 12.83 -26.66
C GLY A 300 -10.10 11.76 -25.72
N PRO A 301 -10.58 10.62 -26.27
CA PRO A 301 -11.16 9.53 -25.47
C PRO A 301 -10.16 8.87 -24.51
N ASN A 302 -8.84 9.05 -24.70
CA ASN A 302 -7.77 8.35 -23.98
C ASN A 302 -6.88 9.27 -23.11
N ASP A 303 -7.26 10.54 -22.97
CA ASP A 303 -6.39 11.57 -22.37
C ASP A 303 -6.99 12.12 -21.06
N PHE A 304 -7.60 11.26 -20.23
CA PHE A 304 -8.20 11.69 -18.96
C PHE A 304 -7.22 11.69 -17.77
N GLY A 305 -5.93 11.50 -18.04
CA GLY A 305 -4.86 11.51 -17.04
C GLY A 305 -4.33 10.12 -16.71
N TYR A 306 -3.41 10.08 -15.76
CA TYR A 306 -2.84 8.84 -15.24
C TYR A 306 -3.15 8.76 -13.75
N SER A 307 -3.58 7.60 -13.27
CA SER A 307 -3.77 7.35 -11.84
C SER A 307 -3.46 5.91 -11.49
N GLY A 308 -3.20 5.70 -10.20
CA GLY A 308 -2.69 4.45 -9.70
C GLY A 308 -1.25 4.24 -10.16
N CYS A 309 -0.40 3.72 -9.28
CA CYS A 309 0.97 3.47 -9.66
C CYS A 309 1.54 2.20 -9.05
N THR A 310 2.42 1.56 -9.80
CA THR A 310 3.30 0.51 -9.30
C THR A 310 4.72 0.83 -9.76
N ILE A 311 5.70 0.81 -8.85
CA ILE A 311 7.11 1.02 -9.18
C ILE A 311 7.93 -0.25 -8.90
N ARG A 312 8.79 -0.66 -9.83
CA ARG A 312 9.62 -1.87 -9.72
C ARG A 312 11.01 -1.63 -10.30
N THR A 313 11.98 -2.46 -9.92
CA THR A 313 13.31 -2.49 -10.52
C THR A 313 13.67 -3.88 -11.03
N ASP A 314 14.49 -3.94 -12.08
CA ASP A 314 15.13 -5.19 -12.52
C ASP A 314 16.58 -5.32 -12.01
N SER A 315 17.21 -6.46 -12.28
CA SER A 315 18.58 -6.78 -11.86
C SER A 315 19.67 -5.97 -12.57
N LYS A 316 19.31 -5.24 -13.64
CA LYS A 316 20.20 -4.34 -14.40
C LYS A 316 20.09 -2.89 -13.93
N GLY A 317 19.17 -2.60 -13.01
CA GLY A 317 18.94 -1.28 -12.45
C GLY A 317 18.03 -0.40 -13.30
N VAL A 318 17.20 -0.97 -14.18
CA VAL A 318 16.11 -0.20 -14.81
C VAL A 318 14.99 -0.03 -13.80
N VAL A 319 14.48 1.20 -13.68
CA VAL A 319 13.30 1.51 -12.85
C VAL A 319 12.09 1.59 -13.76
N TYR A 320 11.02 0.89 -13.39
CA TYR A 320 9.77 0.79 -14.13
C TYR A 320 8.67 1.45 -13.32
N LEU A 321 7.95 2.38 -13.94
CA LEU A 321 6.73 2.96 -13.39
C LEU A 321 5.57 2.48 -14.26
N PHE A 322 4.57 1.88 -13.63
CA PHE A 322 3.33 1.48 -14.26
C PHE A 322 2.21 2.36 -13.77
N ALA A 323 1.23 2.63 -14.64
CA ALA A 323 0.05 3.41 -14.31
C ALA A 323 -1.13 2.99 -15.16
N GLU A 324 -2.33 3.35 -14.72
CA GLU A 324 -3.49 3.36 -15.58
C GLU A 324 -3.60 4.71 -16.30
N ARG A 325 -3.78 4.68 -17.62
CA ARG A 325 -4.14 5.84 -18.44
C ARG A 325 -5.65 5.80 -18.69
N PHE A 326 -6.34 6.75 -18.10
CA PHE A 326 -7.79 6.78 -18.05
C PHE A 326 -8.41 7.18 -19.39
N ALA A 327 -9.48 6.48 -19.74
CA ALA A 327 -10.44 6.96 -20.73
C ALA A 327 -11.37 8.03 -20.11
N ASN A 328 -11.85 8.96 -20.91
CA ASN A 328 -12.77 10.00 -20.43
C ASN A 328 -14.21 9.48 -20.38
N PRO A 329 -14.82 9.23 -19.20
CA PRO A 329 -16.16 8.65 -19.09
C PRO A 329 -17.25 9.56 -19.69
N ALA A 330 -17.04 10.88 -19.77
CA ALA A 330 -17.98 11.79 -20.40
C ALA A 330 -18.01 11.65 -21.94
N ILE A 331 -16.99 11.03 -22.53
CA ILE A 331 -16.87 10.80 -23.98
C ILE A 331 -17.17 9.33 -24.31
N THR A 332 -16.61 8.39 -23.53
CA THR A 332 -16.68 6.96 -23.83
C THR A 332 -17.85 6.25 -23.16
N GLY A 333 -18.47 6.87 -22.15
CA GLY A 333 -19.45 6.22 -21.28
C GLY A 333 -18.80 5.29 -20.25
N LEU A 334 -19.66 4.67 -19.44
CA LEU A 334 -19.30 3.67 -18.44
C LEU A 334 -19.78 2.26 -18.89
N PRO A 335 -18.99 1.19 -18.70
CA PRO A 335 -17.61 1.19 -18.22
C PRO A 335 -16.64 1.85 -19.21
N THR A 336 -15.57 2.44 -18.68
CA THR A 336 -14.46 3.02 -19.45
C THR A 336 -13.53 1.93 -19.97
N HIS A 337 -12.89 2.19 -21.12
CA HIS A 337 -11.88 1.32 -21.74
C HIS A 337 -10.51 1.99 -21.69
N SER A 338 -9.83 1.80 -20.56
CA SER A 338 -8.54 2.42 -20.24
C SER A 338 -7.35 1.62 -20.79
N ALA A 339 -6.13 2.08 -20.50
CA ALA A 339 -4.92 1.35 -20.83
C ALA A 339 -3.95 1.33 -19.65
N GLN A 340 -3.34 0.19 -19.38
CA GLN A 340 -2.15 0.14 -18.53
C GLN A 340 -0.94 0.59 -19.35
N VAL A 341 -0.15 1.49 -18.78
CA VAL A 341 1.04 2.06 -19.40
C VAL A 341 2.28 1.83 -18.54
N MET A 342 3.44 1.91 -19.18
CA MET A 342 4.74 1.77 -18.55
C MET A 342 5.66 2.93 -18.98
N PHE A 343 6.42 3.44 -18.02
CA PHE A 343 7.53 4.36 -18.19
C PHE A 343 8.80 3.68 -17.66
N LYS A 344 9.95 3.97 -18.26
CA LYS A 344 11.24 3.43 -17.82
C LYS A 344 12.21 4.54 -17.48
N SER A 345 13.07 4.30 -16.49
CA SER A 345 14.25 5.09 -16.19
C SER A 345 15.47 4.19 -16.17
N PHE A 346 16.53 4.63 -16.86
CA PHE A 346 17.80 3.90 -16.97
C PHE A 346 18.91 4.51 -16.10
N ASP A 347 18.58 5.55 -15.31
CA ASP A 347 19.52 6.38 -14.57
C ASP A 347 19.08 6.61 -13.11
N GLY A 348 18.39 5.63 -12.53
CA GLY A 348 18.02 5.65 -11.11
C GLY A 348 16.85 6.59 -10.81
N GLY A 349 15.94 6.77 -11.77
CA GLY A 349 14.72 7.57 -11.62
C GLY A 349 14.88 9.06 -11.94
N LEU A 350 16.01 9.50 -12.50
CA LEU A 350 16.27 10.91 -12.80
C LEU A 350 15.53 11.37 -14.05
N HIS A 351 15.56 10.56 -15.12
CA HIS A 351 14.85 10.81 -16.36
C HIS A 351 13.97 9.61 -16.74
N TRP A 352 12.88 9.89 -17.44
CA TRP A 352 11.85 8.91 -17.77
C TRP A 352 11.53 8.94 -19.26
N THR A 353 11.26 7.76 -19.84
CA THR A 353 10.77 7.64 -21.21
C THR A 353 9.36 8.21 -21.36
N ALA A 354 8.92 8.40 -22.60
CA ALA A 354 7.48 8.49 -22.89
C ALA A 354 6.76 7.19 -22.47
N PRO A 355 5.44 7.25 -22.18
CA PRO A 355 4.68 6.05 -21.83
C PRO A 355 4.53 5.11 -23.03
N SER A 356 4.67 3.81 -22.78
CA SER A 356 4.25 2.75 -23.71
C SER A 356 3.01 2.04 -23.16
N VAL A 357 1.99 1.83 -24.00
CA VAL A 357 0.85 0.99 -23.64
C VAL A 357 1.31 -0.47 -23.54
N ILE A 358 1.02 -1.12 -22.42
CA ILE A 358 1.34 -2.53 -22.18
C ILE A 358 0.11 -3.43 -22.25
N ALA A 359 -1.07 -2.90 -21.90
CA ALA A 359 -2.33 -3.61 -22.02
C ALA A 359 -3.48 -2.61 -22.17
N HIS A 360 -4.52 -3.02 -22.89
CA HIS A 360 -5.83 -2.37 -22.83
C HIS A 360 -6.68 -3.06 -21.77
N VAL A 361 -7.41 -2.29 -20.99
CA VAL A 361 -8.22 -2.77 -19.87
C VAL A 361 -9.62 -2.17 -19.95
N THR A 362 -10.59 -2.86 -19.34
CA THR A 362 -11.94 -2.34 -19.14
C THR A 362 -12.15 -2.18 -17.66
N ASP A 363 -12.58 -0.99 -17.25
CA ASP A 363 -12.72 -0.69 -15.83
C ASP A 363 -13.90 -1.48 -15.26
N PRO A 364 -13.72 -2.16 -14.11
CA PRO A 364 -14.80 -2.94 -13.53
C PRO A 364 -16.03 -2.09 -13.24
N CYS A 365 -17.20 -2.57 -13.67
CA CYS A 365 -18.47 -1.88 -13.46
C CYS A 365 -19.57 -2.91 -13.23
N TYR A 366 -19.83 -3.22 -11.96
CA TYR A 366 -20.83 -4.21 -11.57
C TYR A 366 -22.22 -3.57 -11.43
N PHE A 367 -22.26 -2.32 -10.97
CA PHE A 367 -23.45 -1.49 -10.88
C PHE A 367 -23.10 -0.04 -11.22
N ILE A 368 -23.98 0.66 -11.95
CA ILE A 368 -23.88 2.10 -12.15
C ILE A 368 -24.78 2.74 -11.10
N ASP A 369 -24.17 3.37 -10.09
CA ASP A 369 -24.92 4.07 -9.05
C ASP A 369 -25.59 5.32 -9.65
N PRO A 370 -26.93 5.40 -9.72
CA PRO A 370 -27.60 6.58 -10.26
C PRO A 370 -27.55 7.78 -9.31
N VAL A 371 -27.16 7.61 -8.04
CA VAL A 371 -26.96 8.71 -7.08
C VAL A 371 -25.62 9.39 -7.30
N GLU A 372 -24.54 8.60 -7.39
CA GLU A 372 -23.18 9.12 -7.55
C GLU A 372 -22.74 9.28 -9.02
N GLY A 373 -23.44 8.63 -9.96
CA GLY A 373 -23.10 8.67 -11.39
C GLY A 373 -21.81 7.93 -11.75
N ARG A 374 -21.44 6.89 -10.99
CA ARG A 374 -20.19 6.13 -11.17
C ARG A 374 -20.38 4.61 -11.08
N CYS A 375 -19.38 3.87 -11.55
CA CYS A 375 -19.30 2.43 -11.37
C CYS A 375 -18.92 2.07 -9.92
N VAL A 376 -19.62 1.07 -9.37
CA VAL A 376 -19.43 0.55 -8.02
C VAL A 376 -19.60 -0.97 -8.00
N MET A 377 -19.21 -1.62 -6.90
CA MET A 377 -19.25 -3.08 -6.74
C MET A 377 -20.63 -3.60 -6.30
N ASP A 378 -21.33 -2.91 -5.40
CA ASP A 378 -22.34 -3.52 -4.53
C ASP A 378 -23.63 -2.68 -4.36
N GLY A 379 -23.86 -1.67 -5.21
CA GLY A 379 -25.13 -0.94 -5.27
C GLY A 379 -25.00 0.54 -4.92
N TYR A 380 -26.11 1.17 -4.51
CA TYR A 380 -26.15 2.60 -4.16
C TYR A 380 -25.13 2.96 -3.07
N ALA A 381 -24.32 4.00 -3.31
CA ALA A 381 -23.20 4.41 -2.47
C ALA A 381 -22.21 3.26 -2.16
N GLY A 382 -22.11 2.31 -3.09
CA GLY A 382 -21.26 1.13 -2.99
C GLY A 382 -19.78 1.45 -3.13
N ALA A 383 -18.95 0.44 -2.91
CA ALA A 383 -17.51 0.56 -3.03
C ALA A 383 -17.12 0.91 -4.48
N ARG A 384 -16.35 2.00 -4.62
CA ARG A 384 -15.85 2.53 -5.89
C ARG A 384 -14.96 1.52 -6.63
N THR A 385 -15.00 1.51 -7.96
CA THR A 385 -14.18 0.63 -8.82
C THR A 385 -13.26 1.37 -9.79
N ASP A 386 -13.20 2.69 -9.72
CA ASP A 386 -12.50 3.59 -10.64
C ASP A 386 -10.97 3.42 -10.67
N LEU A 387 -10.36 2.66 -9.76
CA LEU A 387 -8.94 2.30 -9.81
C LEU A 387 -8.69 0.79 -9.82
N ALA A 388 -9.75 -0.02 -9.94
CA ALA A 388 -9.61 -1.47 -9.87
C ALA A 388 -8.83 -2.06 -11.05
N ALA A 389 -8.68 -1.31 -12.16
CA ALA A 389 -7.89 -1.69 -13.33
C ALA A 389 -6.42 -1.24 -13.27
N THR A 390 -6.02 -0.50 -12.22
CA THR A 390 -4.65 -0.05 -12.01
C THR A 390 -3.67 -1.23 -11.97
N PRO A 391 -2.52 -1.12 -12.64
CA PRO A 391 -1.59 -2.25 -12.75
C PRO A 391 -0.96 -2.61 -11.40
N SER A 392 -1.09 -3.87 -11.01
CA SER A 392 -0.26 -4.52 -9.98
C SER A 392 0.75 -5.44 -10.68
N VAL A 393 2.04 -5.12 -10.55
CA VAL A 393 3.11 -5.75 -11.34
C VAL A 393 4.20 -6.26 -10.42
N SER A 394 4.79 -7.40 -10.79
CA SER A 394 6.04 -7.92 -10.22
C SER A 394 7.00 -8.22 -11.36
N ILE A 395 8.29 -7.90 -11.17
CA ILE A 395 9.34 -8.19 -12.14
C ILE A 395 10.22 -9.29 -11.56
N ALA A 396 10.47 -10.33 -12.34
CA ALA A 396 11.38 -11.42 -11.97
C ALA A 396 12.83 -10.95 -12.06
N ASN A 397 13.31 -10.26 -11.03
CA ASN A 397 14.63 -9.64 -11.02
C ASN A 397 15.72 -10.50 -10.35
N GLY A 398 15.47 -11.79 -10.11
CA GLY A 398 16.46 -12.71 -9.53
C GLY A 398 16.90 -12.36 -8.10
N ALA A 399 16.14 -11.52 -7.39
CA ALA A 399 16.43 -11.18 -6.00
C ALA A 399 16.62 -12.46 -5.15
N PRO A 400 17.54 -12.44 -4.17
CA PRO A 400 18.28 -11.27 -3.69
C PRO A 400 19.55 -10.94 -4.48
N THR A 401 20.00 -11.85 -5.36
CA THR A 401 21.31 -11.72 -6.02
C THR A 401 21.24 -10.97 -7.34
N GLY A 402 20.15 -11.14 -8.09
CA GLY A 402 20.02 -10.81 -9.51
C GLY A 402 20.24 -12.00 -10.44
N ALA A 403 20.73 -13.14 -9.93
CA ALA A 403 21.03 -14.31 -10.73
C ALA A 403 19.74 -15.03 -11.19
N GLY A 404 19.76 -15.54 -12.44
CA GLY A 404 18.61 -16.23 -13.02
C GLY A 404 17.45 -15.32 -13.40
N ALA A 405 17.59 -13.99 -13.22
CA ALA A 405 16.70 -13.01 -13.83
C ALA A 405 16.78 -13.17 -15.35
N THR A 406 15.63 -13.18 -16.00
CA THR A 406 15.53 -13.33 -17.44
C THR A 406 15.58 -11.94 -18.12
N ASP A 407 15.77 -11.89 -19.44
CA ASP A 407 16.01 -10.64 -20.19
C ASP A 407 14.73 -10.03 -20.79
N GLU A 408 13.57 -10.65 -20.55
CA GLU A 408 12.22 -10.19 -20.94
C GLU A 408 11.70 -9.06 -20.05
#